data_AF-U6LNV4-F1
#
_entry.id   AF-U6LNV4-F1
#
_cell.length_a   1.000
_cell.length_b   1.000
_cell.length_c   1.000
_cell.angle_alpha   90.00
_cell.angle_beta   90.00
_cell.angle_gamma   90.00
#
_symmetry.space_group_name_H-M   'P 1'
#
loop_
_entity.id
_entity.type
_entity.pdbx_description
1 polymer ?
#
loop_
_entity_poly.entity_id
_entity_poly.type
_entity_poly.pdbx_seq_one_letter_code
_entity_poly.pdbx_strand_id
1 'polypeptide(L)'
;MPASQGPPPHASSNAAEHPPAHHESSAFATDSRSKSKQRSADPSQLRKALNLTEKRSGARALVEKTREAFLLQMAIDTRKAEILKLHDRAAEKSEAVRKAETMLTRDAQKFDEFLRSSDAAAHEAIRKADEAARVSQEKATAVRQLRQKLDATKARAASNREKVQEYSRYRAFLTHITPQDWLKDQEELSKERVQQQKQQWVQSQLQQQQLQYAADLEAIDEDLREKLQDLEKKKSRGIKASAAPRKELEEKAEKRKRQLSRRLKTATDFENQFDCGCTVVSAVAQILLEMDGAVATCMNMQELEAMEKRFANTRAEMGARLEGLEAVIAQLQQQLQQQRAKCIQHREELASQEQESDASAALQKLAVHVSAIHAACGFEKEASADCLRMLEQIEARLDSHLAALAKHEGKKLTVPPNKWGPWMNPRRF
;
A
#
# COMPACT_ATOMS: atom_id res chain seq x y z
N MET A 1 -10.21 -11.57 37.40
CA MET A 1 -9.54 -12.84 37.05
C MET A 1 -9.81 -13.11 35.58
N PRO A 2 -8.80 -13.29 34.71
CA PRO A 2 -7.38 -12.89 34.77
C PRO A 2 -7.08 -11.72 33.80
N ALA A 3 -5.89 -11.16 33.61
CA ALA A 3 -4.69 -10.86 34.41
C ALA A 3 -3.53 -10.59 33.42
N SER A 4 -2.68 -9.60 33.73
CA SER A 4 -1.23 -9.50 33.39
C SER A 4 -0.81 -9.41 31.91
N GLN A 5 0.24 -8.72 31.47
CA GLN A 5 1.40 -8.07 32.11
C GLN A 5 2.07 -7.18 31.05
N GLY A 6 2.65 -6.04 31.45
CA GLY A 6 3.64 -5.31 30.64
C GLY A 6 5.07 -5.85 30.86
N PRO A 7 6.09 -5.30 30.18
CA PRO A 7 7.48 -5.49 30.60
C PRO A 7 8.21 -4.17 30.99
N PRO A 8 9.33 -4.27 31.74
CA PRO A 8 9.91 -3.21 32.57
C PRO A 8 11.28 -2.70 32.08
N PRO A 9 11.92 -1.73 32.78
CA PRO A 9 13.26 -1.21 32.48
C PRO A 9 14.34 -1.88 33.35
N HIS A 10 15.55 -2.11 32.85
CA HIS A 10 16.71 -2.39 33.70
C HIS A 10 18.05 -1.95 33.11
N ALA A 11 18.86 -1.39 34.02
CA ALA A 11 20.28 -1.13 33.94
C ALA A 11 21.12 -2.34 34.43
N SER A 12 22.35 -2.47 33.94
CA SER A 12 23.58 -3.00 34.61
C SER A 12 24.72 -2.92 33.60
N SER A 13 25.85 -2.24 33.82
CA SER A 13 26.92 -2.41 34.83
C SER A 13 27.87 -3.58 34.54
N ASN A 14 29.12 -3.21 34.20
CA ASN A 14 30.42 -3.86 34.48
C ASN A 14 30.69 -5.26 33.88
N ALA A 15 31.91 -5.70 33.53
CA ALA A 15 33.29 -5.29 33.78
C ALA A 15 34.16 -5.88 32.64
N ALA A 16 35.19 -5.19 32.14
CA ALA A 16 36.62 -5.36 32.51
C ALA A 16 37.42 -6.19 31.48
N GLU A 17 38.48 -5.58 30.94
CA GLU A 17 39.86 -6.11 30.98
C GLU A 17 40.86 -5.07 30.42
N HIS A 18 41.70 -4.53 31.31
CA HIS A 18 43.08 -4.08 31.09
C HIS A 18 44.01 -5.32 30.97
N PRO A 19 45.35 -5.30 30.66
CA PRO A 19 46.38 -4.28 30.98
C PRO A 19 47.54 -4.18 29.91
N PRO A 20 48.86 -4.00 30.21
CA PRO A 20 49.54 -2.69 30.28
C PRO A 20 50.91 -2.56 29.53
N ALA A 21 51.46 -1.33 29.55
CA ALA A 21 52.89 -0.93 29.72
C ALA A 21 53.96 -1.04 28.60
N HIS A 22 54.92 -0.10 28.75
CA HIS A 22 56.30 0.07 28.20
C HIS A 22 56.44 1.03 27.00
N HIS A 23 57.00 2.26 27.16
CA HIS A 23 58.38 2.72 27.48
C HIS A 23 59.26 2.92 26.24
N GLU A 24 59.66 4.18 25.97
CA GLU A 24 60.99 4.68 25.58
C GLU A 24 60.86 6.21 25.36
N SER A 25 61.42 7.10 26.20
CA SER A 25 62.84 7.47 26.46
C SER A 25 63.48 8.39 25.40
N SER A 26 63.64 9.67 25.78
CA SER A 26 64.77 10.57 25.50
C SER A 26 64.44 11.91 26.18
N ALA A 27 64.85 12.24 27.42
CA ALA A 27 66.17 12.27 28.04
C ALA A 27 67.17 13.26 27.38
N PHE A 28 67.21 14.48 27.92
CA PHE A 28 68.41 15.28 28.20
C PHE A 28 67.97 16.29 29.30
N ALA A 29 68.10 16.01 30.60
CA ALA A 29 69.32 15.93 31.41
C ALA A 29 70.20 17.18 31.23
N THR A 30 70.06 18.18 32.12
CA THR A 30 70.92 18.51 33.28
C THR A 30 71.57 19.88 33.01
N ASP A 31 71.75 20.81 33.96
CA ASP A 31 72.22 20.53 35.31
C ASP A 31 72.00 21.70 36.30
N SER A 32 71.89 21.29 37.57
CA SER A 32 72.38 21.94 38.81
C SER A 32 72.14 23.43 39.03
N ARG A 33 71.28 23.84 39.96
CA ARG A 33 71.50 23.80 41.43
C ARG A 33 72.95 24.11 41.84
N SER A 34 73.23 25.38 42.08
CA SER A 34 74.24 25.81 43.05
C SER A 34 73.65 26.85 43.99
N LYS A 35 73.23 26.35 45.16
CA LYS A 35 72.92 27.12 46.36
C LYS A 35 74.27 27.49 47.00
N SER A 36 74.83 28.64 46.66
CA SER A 36 75.93 29.29 47.40
C SER A 36 75.33 30.47 48.16
N LYS A 37 75.00 30.34 49.45
CA LYS A 37 75.91 30.51 50.59
C LYS A 37 76.68 31.84 50.53
N GLN A 38 76.22 32.76 51.37
CA GLN A 38 76.94 33.87 52.01
C GLN A 38 78.07 34.55 51.23
N ARG A 39 77.89 35.84 50.99
CA ARG A 39 78.66 36.87 51.72
C ARG A 39 78.06 38.25 51.44
N SER A 40 77.37 38.79 52.44
CA SER A 40 77.15 40.22 52.58
C SER A 40 78.53 40.90 52.64
N ALA A 41 78.93 41.54 51.54
CA ALA A 41 80.04 42.47 51.58
C ALA A 41 79.52 43.76 52.24
N ASP A 42 79.90 43.92 53.50
CA ASP A 42 79.67 45.11 54.31
C ASP A 42 80.23 46.36 53.59
N PRO A 43 79.41 47.39 53.27
CA PRO A 43 79.86 48.63 52.63
C PRO A 43 80.91 49.41 53.47
N SER A 44 81.13 48.97 54.71
CA SER A 44 82.11 49.48 55.65
C SER A 44 83.54 48.98 55.40
N GLN A 45 83.72 47.85 54.71
CA GLN A 45 85.06 47.25 54.52
C GLN A 45 85.76 47.68 53.23
N LEU A 46 85.03 48.09 52.18
CA LEU A 46 85.62 48.71 50.98
C LEU A 46 86.15 50.13 51.23
N ARG A 47 85.63 50.83 52.25
CA ARG A 47 86.12 52.15 52.65
C ARG A 47 87.43 52.10 53.43
N LYS A 48 87.80 50.96 54.03
CA LYS A 48 89.00 50.83 54.88
C LYS A 48 90.28 50.50 54.11
N ALA A 49 90.19 50.05 52.86
CA ALA A 49 91.33 49.78 51.99
C ALA A 49 91.91 51.01 51.26
N LEU A 50 91.25 52.18 51.34
CA LEU A 50 91.66 53.40 50.64
C LEU A 50 92.54 54.35 51.46
N ASN A 51 92.85 54.02 52.71
CA ASN A 51 93.50 54.95 53.67
C ASN A 51 94.93 54.52 54.10
N LEU A 52 95.69 53.81 53.27
CA LEU A 52 97.06 53.40 53.64
C LEU A 52 98.10 53.55 52.51
N THR A 53 98.06 54.64 51.74
CA THR A 53 99.19 55.08 50.91
C THR A 53 99.18 56.60 50.80
N GLU A 54 99.68 57.28 51.83
CA GLU A 54 99.82 58.72 51.84
C GLU A 54 101.29 59.11 52.03
N LYS A 55 101.71 60.14 51.31
CA LYS A 55 103.03 60.82 51.35
C LYS A 55 104.17 60.25 50.50
N ARG A 56 103.92 60.17 49.18
CA ARG A 56 104.81 60.67 48.07
C ARG A 56 104.20 60.36 46.68
N SER A 57 102.94 60.77 46.43
CA SER A 57 102.25 60.54 45.12
C SER A 57 100.94 61.34 44.90
N GLY A 58 100.70 62.47 45.60
CA GLY A 58 99.38 63.15 45.65
C GLY A 58 98.77 63.55 44.30
N ALA A 59 99.57 64.02 43.35
CA ALA A 59 99.09 64.34 42.01
C ALA A 59 98.75 63.08 41.18
N ARG A 60 99.55 62.01 41.28
CA ARG A 60 99.31 60.75 40.54
C ARG A 60 98.09 60.01 41.07
N ALA A 61 97.90 59.99 42.40
CA ALA A 61 96.73 59.35 43.01
C ALA A 61 95.41 60.08 42.70
N LEU A 62 95.44 61.42 42.59
CA LEU A 62 94.27 62.19 42.15
C LEU A 62 93.94 61.91 40.68
N VAL A 63 94.96 61.88 39.81
CA VAL A 63 94.81 61.52 38.40
C VAL A 63 94.27 60.10 38.23
N GLU A 64 94.71 59.16 39.07
CA GLU A 64 94.18 57.79 39.03
C GLU A 64 92.72 57.74 39.49
N LYS A 65 92.35 58.41 40.60
CA LYS A 65 90.96 58.46 41.06
C LYS A 65 90.02 59.16 40.08
N THR A 66 90.45 60.22 39.40
CA THR A 66 89.63 60.89 38.37
C THR A 66 89.49 60.03 37.12
N ARG A 67 90.55 59.29 36.74
CA ARG A 67 90.49 58.30 35.67
C ARG A 67 89.56 57.13 36.01
N GLU A 68 89.66 56.58 37.21
CA GLU A 68 88.77 55.54 37.72
C GLU A 68 87.30 56.02 37.72
N ALA A 69 87.04 57.24 38.20
CA ALA A 69 85.71 57.83 38.19
C ALA A 69 85.17 58.00 36.75
N PHE A 70 85.99 58.44 35.81
CA PHE A 70 85.60 58.56 34.40
C PHE A 70 85.32 57.20 33.76
N LEU A 71 86.16 56.20 34.02
CA LEU A 71 85.94 54.83 33.52
C LEU A 71 84.66 54.21 34.09
N LEU A 72 84.38 54.44 35.37
CA LEU A 72 83.13 54.03 36.01
C LEU A 72 81.93 54.74 35.40
N GLN A 73 82.02 56.06 35.17
CA GLN A 73 80.96 56.83 34.51
C GLN A 73 80.70 56.32 33.10
N MET A 74 81.75 56.11 32.30
CA MET A 74 81.63 55.55 30.95
C MET A 74 81.03 54.13 30.98
N ALA A 75 81.40 53.29 31.95
CA ALA A 75 80.81 51.97 32.13
C ALA A 75 79.33 52.02 32.54
N ILE A 76 78.95 52.96 33.40
CA ILE A 76 77.55 53.22 33.78
C ILE A 76 76.76 53.69 32.57
N ASP A 77 77.29 54.64 31.79
CA ASP A 77 76.59 55.19 30.62
C ASP A 77 76.47 54.14 29.50
N THR A 78 77.49 53.30 29.31
CA THR A 78 77.41 52.13 28.42
C THR A 78 76.34 51.15 28.87
N ARG A 79 76.25 50.84 30.17
CA ARG A 79 75.20 49.97 30.73
C ARG A 79 73.81 50.59 30.60
N LYS A 80 73.65 51.89 30.85
CA LYS A 80 72.37 52.60 30.67
C LYS A 80 71.92 52.56 29.22
N ALA A 81 72.84 52.81 28.28
CA ALA A 81 72.54 52.73 26.85
C ALA A 81 72.11 51.30 26.44
N GLU A 82 72.78 50.26 26.94
CA GLU A 82 72.39 48.87 26.69
C GLU A 82 71.03 48.53 27.33
N ILE A 83 70.74 49.01 28.54
CA ILE A 83 69.44 48.85 29.19
C ILE A 83 68.32 49.48 28.37
N LEU A 84 68.50 50.71 27.87
CA LEU A 84 67.51 51.38 27.03
C LEU A 84 67.26 50.62 25.74
N LYS A 85 68.33 50.17 25.07
CA LYS A 85 68.23 49.36 23.85
C LYS A 85 67.49 48.04 24.09
N LEU A 86 67.71 47.39 25.24
CA LEU A 86 66.96 46.20 25.62
C LEU A 86 65.50 46.52 25.94
N HIS A 87 65.23 47.65 26.59
CA HIS A 87 63.88 48.12 26.88
C HIS A 87 63.08 48.40 25.59
N ASP A 88 63.68 49.10 24.63
CA ASP A 88 63.02 49.40 23.34
C ASP A 88 62.73 48.10 22.56
N ARG A 89 63.70 47.18 22.50
CA ARG A 89 63.49 45.84 21.91
C ARG A 89 62.41 45.04 22.63
N ALA A 90 62.30 45.18 23.95
CA ALA A 90 61.24 44.51 24.72
C ALA A 90 59.87 45.13 24.44
N ALA A 91 59.79 46.46 24.32
CA ALA A 91 58.57 47.18 23.98
C ALA A 91 58.07 46.81 22.57
N GLU A 92 58.96 46.82 21.56
CA GLU A 92 58.62 46.40 20.18
C GLU A 92 58.08 44.96 20.14
N LYS A 93 58.74 44.03 20.85
CA LYS A 93 58.28 42.65 20.95
C LYS A 93 56.93 42.55 21.66
N SER A 94 56.72 43.30 22.75
CA SER A 94 55.44 43.33 23.46
C SER A 94 54.31 43.85 22.58
N GLU A 95 54.54 44.91 21.81
CA GLU A 95 53.55 45.42 20.86
C GLU A 95 53.25 44.43 19.72
N ALA A 96 54.28 43.75 19.20
CA ALA A 96 54.11 42.72 18.18
C ALA A 96 53.26 41.55 18.70
N VAL A 97 53.52 41.08 19.93
CA VAL A 97 52.73 40.04 20.59
C VAL A 97 51.29 40.50 20.80
N ARG A 98 51.07 41.72 21.30
CA ARG A 98 49.72 42.28 21.50
C ARG A 98 48.93 42.34 20.18
N LYS A 99 49.57 42.78 19.09
CA LYS A 99 48.94 42.80 17.76
C LYS A 99 48.56 41.39 17.32
N ALA A 100 49.46 40.42 17.46
CA ALA A 100 49.19 39.01 17.13
C ALA A 100 48.04 38.42 17.97
N GLU A 101 48.01 38.70 19.28
CA GLU A 101 46.93 38.27 20.19
C GLU A 101 45.57 38.86 19.79
N THR A 102 45.54 40.16 19.46
CA THR A 102 44.29 40.80 19.01
C THR A 102 43.80 40.24 17.68
N MET A 103 44.71 39.91 16.76
CA MET A 103 44.35 39.26 15.49
C MET A 103 43.81 37.86 15.74
N LEU A 104 44.47 37.06 16.58
CA LEU A 104 44.04 35.71 16.90
C LEU A 104 42.67 35.70 17.60
N THR A 105 42.45 36.62 18.55
CA THR A 105 41.16 36.78 19.22
C THR A 105 40.06 37.12 18.21
N ARG A 106 40.35 38.05 17.28
CA ARG A 106 39.37 38.48 16.28
C ARG A 106 39.06 37.36 15.28
N ASP A 107 40.05 36.55 14.92
CA ASP A 107 39.82 35.42 14.04
C ASP A 107 39.08 34.28 14.76
N ALA A 108 39.37 34.02 16.03
CA ALA A 108 38.61 33.09 16.86
C ALA A 108 37.12 33.48 16.95
N GLN A 109 36.82 34.78 17.14
CA GLN A 109 35.44 35.28 17.13
C GLN A 109 34.73 35.02 15.79
N LYS A 110 35.40 35.27 14.66
CA LYS A 110 34.83 34.98 13.32
C LYS A 110 34.60 33.49 13.12
N PHE A 111 35.49 32.63 13.61
CA PHE A 111 35.30 31.19 13.54
C PHE A 111 34.09 30.74 14.35
N ASP A 112 33.91 31.27 15.56
CA ASP A 112 32.72 30.98 16.37
C ASP A 112 31.42 31.44 15.68
N GLU A 113 31.42 32.62 15.07
CA GLU A 113 30.29 33.13 14.29
C GLU A 113 30.02 32.27 13.04
N PHE A 114 31.07 31.82 12.35
CA PHE A 114 30.96 30.91 11.22
C PHE A 114 30.34 29.57 11.65
N LEU A 115 30.78 28.98 12.76
CA LEU A 115 30.21 27.73 13.27
C LEU A 115 28.73 27.92 13.64
N ARG A 116 28.37 28.99 14.37
CA ARG A 116 26.97 29.26 14.72
C ARG A 116 26.08 29.47 13.49
N SER A 117 26.56 30.23 12.50
CA SER A 117 25.80 30.46 11.27
C SER A 117 25.70 29.21 10.39
N SER A 118 26.76 28.41 10.33
CA SER A 118 26.77 27.11 9.65
C SER A 118 25.79 26.13 10.30
N ASP A 119 25.83 25.98 11.62
CA ASP A 119 24.91 25.10 12.36
C ASP A 119 23.45 25.57 12.20
N ALA A 120 23.21 26.88 12.28
CA ALA A 120 21.88 27.44 12.02
C ALA A 120 21.41 27.16 10.59
N ALA A 121 22.28 27.34 9.58
CA ALA A 121 21.96 27.05 8.19
C ALA A 121 21.71 25.56 7.95
N ALA A 122 22.47 24.67 8.59
CA ALA A 122 22.27 23.22 8.53
C ALA A 122 20.91 22.83 9.12
N HIS A 123 20.55 23.37 10.29
CA HIS A 123 19.24 23.14 10.90
C HIS A 123 18.09 23.69 10.04
N GLU A 124 18.26 24.86 9.42
CA GLU A 124 17.26 25.36 8.47
C GLU A 124 17.12 24.47 7.23
N ALA A 125 18.22 23.95 6.70
CA ALA A 125 18.20 23.04 5.55
C ALA A 125 17.46 21.75 5.90
N ILE A 126 17.69 21.18 7.10
CA ILE A 126 16.97 20.01 7.60
C ILE A 126 15.47 20.32 7.71
N ARG A 127 15.08 21.43 8.36
CA ARG A 127 13.67 21.82 8.48
C ARG A 127 12.99 22.01 7.13
N LYS A 128 13.67 22.65 6.17
CA LYS A 128 13.15 22.82 4.81
C LYS A 128 12.97 21.48 4.09
N ALA A 129 13.91 20.54 4.27
CA ALA A 129 13.80 19.20 3.71
C ALA A 129 12.65 18.41 4.34
N ASP A 130 12.50 18.46 5.66
CA ASP A 130 11.40 17.79 6.38
C ASP A 130 10.04 18.34 5.97
N GLU A 131 9.91 19.67 5.87
CA GLU A 131 8.67 20.30 5.43
C GLU A 131 8.34 19.95 3.97
N ALA A 132 9.33 19.94 3.08
CA ALA A 132 9.15 19.50 1.70
C ALA A 132 8.71 18.02 1.62
N ALA A 133 9.29 17.15 2.45
CA ALA A 133 8.91 15.74 2.55
C ALA A 133 7.48 15.58 3.08
N ARG A 134 7.10 16.34 4.12
CA ARG A 134 5.72 16.37 4.67
C ARG A 134 4.71 16.78 3.60
N VAL A 135 4.95 17.90 2.91
CA VAL A 135 4.07 18.39 1.85
C VAL A 135 3.98 17.40 0.68
N SER A 136 5.09 16.77 0.30
CA SER A 136 5.11 15.72 -0.73
C SER A 136 4.24 14.53 -0.32
N GLN A 137 4.36 14.06 0.92
CA GLN A 137 3.58 12.96 1.45
C GLN A 137 2.08 13.30 1.52
N GLU A 138 1.72 14.50 1.96
CA GLU A 138 0.33 14.98 1.97
C GLU A 138 -0.28 15.07 0.56
N LYS A 139 0.49 15.54 -0.42
CA LYS A 139 0.05 15.54 -1.81
C LYS A 139 -0.11 14.11 -2.34
N ALA A 140 0.80 13.19 -2.01
CA ALA A 140 0.71 11.80 -2.42
C ALA A 140 -0.53 11.10 -1.85
N THR A 141 -0.88 11.35 -0.59
CA THR A 141 -2.11 10.81 0.02
C THR A 141 -3.36 11.44 -0.59
N ALA A 142 -3.38 12.75 -0.83
CA ALA A 142 -4.50 13.43 -1.50
C ALA A 142 -4.73 12.89 -2.93
N VAL A 143 -3.67 12.69 -3.72
CA VAL A 143 -3.75 12.06 -5.03
C VAL A 143 -4.34 10.65 -4.93
N ARG A 144 -3.93 9.86 -3.93
CA ARG A 144 -4.48 8.51 -3.71
C ARG A 144 -5.98 8.56 -3.40
N GLN A 145 -6.42 9.47 -2.55
CA GLN A 145 -7.85 9.66 -2.24
C GLN A 145 -8.65 10.11 -3.47
N LEU A 146 -8.11 11.02 -4.28
CA LEU A 146 -8.75 11.45 -5.52
C LEU A 146 -8.87 10.31 -6.52
N ARG A 147 -7.85 9.45 -6.65
CA ARG A 147 -7.91 8.23 -7.47
C ARG A 147 -9.00 7.28 -7.00
N GLN A 148 -9.09 7.03 -5.69
CA GLN A 148 -10.17 6.20 -5.12
C GLN A 148 -11.57 6.77 -5.44
N LYS A 149 -11.76 8.09 -5.31
CA LYS A 149 -13.03 8.76 -5.67
C LYS A 149 -13.32 8.69 -7.16
N LEU A 150 -12.30 8.81 -8.01
CA LEU A 150 -12.42 8.67 -9.46
C LEU A 150 -12.89 7.26 -9.82
N ASP A 151 -12.25 6.23 -9.26
CA ASP A 151 -12.58 4.83 -9.56
C ASP A 151 -13.97 4.46 -9.02
N ALA A 152 -14.35 4.96 -7.84
CA ALA A 152 -15.71 4.80 -7.31
C ALA A 152 -16.77 5.46 -8.22
N THR A 153 -16.48 6.67 -8.72
CA THR A 153 -17.38 7.37 -9.66
C THR A 153 -17.48 6.63 -10.99
N LYS A 154 -16.36 6.10 -11.51
CA LYS A 154 -16.35 5.29 -12.73
C LYS A 154 -17.15 4.00 -12.56
N ALA A 155 -17.01 3.31 -11.43
CA ALA A 155 -17.79 2.10 -11.13
C ALA A 155 -19.29 2.41 -11.05
N ARG A 156 -19.66 3.53 -10.41
CA ARG A 156 -21.06 4.00 -10.37
C ARG A 156 -21.58 4.34 -11.76
N ALA A 157 -20.79 5.01 -12.59
CA ALA A 157 -21.16 5.35 -13.97
C ALA A 157 -21.34 4.08 -14.83
N ALA A 158 -20.47 3.08 -14.67
CA ALA A 158 -20.61 1.79 -15.35
C ALA A 158 -21.90 1.06 -14.93
N SER A 159 -22.18 0.96 -13.62
CA SER A 159 -23.42 0.36 -13.12
C SER A 159 -24.66 1.10 -13.61
N ASN A 160 -24.65 2.44 -13.63
CA ASN A 160 -25.76 3.21 -14.18
C ASN A 160 -25.93 2.99 -15.68
N ARG A 161 -24.83 2.85 -16.43
CA ARG A 161 -24.87 2.54 -17.86
C ARG A 161 -25.49 1.17 -18.13
N GLU A 162 -25.18 0.17 -17.30
CA GLU A 162 -25.80 -1.15 -17.36
C GLU A 162 -27.30 -1.07 -17.07
N LYS A 163 -27.73 -0.35 -16.02
CA LYS A 163 -29.15 -0.12 -15.72
C LYS A 163 -29.90 0.58 -16.86
N VAL A 164 -29.29 1.61 -17.46
CA VAL A 164 -29.90 2.29 -18.63
C VAL A 164 -30.07 1.33 -19.81
N GLN A 165 -29.09 0.45 -20.05
CA GLN A 165 -29.23 -0.57 -21.09
C GLN A 165 -30.32 -1.59 -20.75
N GLU A 166 -30.42 -2.02 -19.51
CA GLU A 166 -31.48 -2.92 -19.04
C GLU A 166 -32.87 -2.29 -19.20
N TYR A 167 -33.05 -1.05 -18.73
CA TYR A 167 -34.30 -0.32 -18.91
C TYR A 167 -34.61 -0.04 -20.38
N SER A 168 -33.60 0.20 -21.22
CA SER A 168 -33.79 0.37 -22.66
C SER A 168 -34.29 -0.92 -23.32
N ARG A 169 -33.72 -2.07 -22.95
CA ARG A 169 -34.19 -3.39 -23.43
C ARG A 169 -35.59 -3.69 -22.93
N TYR A 170 -35.85 -3.42 -21.65
CA TYR A 170 -37.17 -3.60 -21.05
C TYR A 170 -38.22 -2.71 -21.71
N ARG A 171 -37.91 -1.43 -21.94
CA ARG A 171 -38.76 -0.50 -22.70
C ARG A 171 -39.05 -1.05 -24.10
N ALA A 172 -38.03 -1.50 -24.84
CA ALA A 172 -38.22 -2.06 -26.17
C ALA A 172 -39.13 -3.29 -26.17
N PHE A 173 -38.97 -4.17 -25.17
CA PHE A 173 -39.83 -5.33 -24.97
C PHE A 173 -41.29 -4.93 -24.67
N LEU A 174 -41.50 -3.97 -23.77
CA LEU A 174 -42.84 -3.45 -23.48
C LEU A 174 -43.48 -2.83 -24.72
N THR A 175 -42.75 -1.99 -25.45
CA THR A 175 -43.24 -1.39 -26.70
C THR A 175 -43.59 -2.46 -27.75
N HIS A 176 -42.90 -3.60 -27.76
CA HIS A 176 -43.22 -4.69 -28.68
C HIS A 176 -44.51 -5.43 -28.31
N ILE A 177 -44.80 -5.60 -27.01
CA ILE A 177 -45.99 -6.31 -26.52
C ILE A 177 -47.22 -5.40 -26.47
N THR A 178 -47.02 -4.10 -26.24
CA THR A 178 -48.12 -3.14 -26.17
C THR A 178 -48.70 -2.90 -27.58
N PRO A 179 -50.04 -3.00 -27.74
CA PRO A 179 -50.70 -2.65 -28.99
C PRO A 179 -50.32 -1.24 -29.46
N GLN A 180 -49.86 -1.13 -30.70
CA GLN A 180 -49.34 0.13 -31.27
C GLN A 180 -50.42 1.21 -31.39
N ASP A 181 -51.67 0.82 -31.60
CA ASP A 181 -52.79 1.76 -31.68
C ASP A 181 -53.07 2.40 -30.31
N TRP A 182 -53.02 1.60 -29.24
CA TRP A 182 -53.12 2.12 -27.87
C TRP A 182 -51.96 3.07 -27.51
N LEU A 183 -50.73 2.78 -27.97
CA LEU A 183 -49.59 3.67 -27.76
C LEU A 183 -49.78 5.03 -28.45
N LYS A 184 -50.30 5.04 -29.68
CA LYS A 184 -50.58 6.28 -30.41
C LYS A 184 -51.68 7.08 -29.72
N ASP A 185 -52.76 6.43 -29.30
CA ASP A 185 -53.84 7.08 -28.57
C ASP A 185 -53.33 7.71 -27.26
N GLN A 186 -52.45 7.01 -26.53
CA GLN A 186 -51.82 7.56 -25.33
C GLN A 186 -50.87 8.73 -25.63
N GLU A 187 -50.12 8.66 -26.73
CA GLU A 187 -49.23 9.74 -27.14
C GLU A 187 -50.03 10.99 -27.55
N GLU A 188 -51.17 10.82 -28.22
CA GLU A 188 -52.10 11.90 -28.56
C GLU A 188 -52.71 12.52 -27.30
N LEU A 189 -53.23 11.71 -26.36
CA LEU A 189 -53.73 12.19 -25.07
C LEU A 189 -52.67 12.93 -24.25
N SER A 190 -51.41 12.48 -24.31
CA SER A 190 -50.29 13.15 -23.65
C SER A 190 -50.00 14.51 -24.30
N LYS A 191 -49.93 14.56 -25.64
CA LYS A 191 -49.74 15.80 -26.41
C LYS A 191 -50.87 16.79 -26.14
N GLU A 192 -52.12 16.34 -26.11
CA GLU A 192 -53.28 17.17 -25.76
C GLU A 192 -53.16 17.74 -24.35
N ARG A 193 -52.75 16.94 -23.37
CA ARG A 193 -52.57 17.40 -21.98
C ARG A 193 -51.46 18.43 -21.85
N VAL A 194 -50.33 18.21 -22.52
CA VAL A 194 -49.21 19.18 -22.55
C VAL A 194 -49.65 20.46 -23.25
N GLN A 195 -50.41 20.37 -24.34
CA GLN A 195 -50.98 21.53 -25.01
C GLN A 195 -51.98 22.29 -24.11
N GLN A 196 -52.85 21.58 -23.39
CA GLN A 196 -53.77 22.20 -22.43
C GLN A 196 -53.01 22.90 -21.30
N GLN A 197 -51.98 22.26 -20.72
CA GLN A 197 -51.14 22.90 -19.70
C GLN A 197 -50.40 24.12 -20.26
N LYS A 198 -49.86 24.03 -21.47
CA LYS A 198 -49.23 25.15 -22.17
C LYS A 198 -50.21 26.31 -22.33
N GLN A 199 -51.42 26.04 -22.82
CA GLN A 199 -52.47 27.04 -22.98
C GLN A 199 -52.87 27.67 -21.64
N GLN A 200 -53.09 26.86 -20.61
CA GLN A 200 -53.42 27.35 -19.26
C GLN A 200 -52.31 28.21 -18.67
N TRP A 201 -51.05 27.79 -18.82
CA TRP A 201 -49.90 28.55 -18.34
C TRP A 201 -49.76 29.88 -19.10
N VAL A 202 -49.85 29.86 -20.43
CA VAL A 202 -49.81 31.08 -21.26
C VAL A 202 -50.94 32.03 -20.90
N GLN A 203 -52.17 31.51 -20.71
CA GLN A 203 -53.32 32.31 -20.28
C GLN A 203 -53.10 32.91 -18.89
N SER A 204 -52.60 32.13 -17.93
CA SER A 204 -52.29 32.61 -16.59
C SER A 204 -51.21 33.69 -16.60
N GLN A 205 -50.15 33.51 -17.40
CA GLN A 205 -49.09 34.51 -17.57
C GLN A 205 -49.61 35.79 -18.23
N LEU A 206 -50.46 35.67 -19.25
CA LEU A 206 -51.06 36.81 -19.91
C LEU A 206 -52.00 37.58 -18.96
N GLN A 207 -52.81 36.86 -18.17
CA GLN A 207 -53.68 37.46 -17.15
C GLN A 207 -52.86 38.17 -16.07
N GLN A 208 -51.79 37.55 -15.58
CA GLN A 208 -50.89 38.16 -14.61
C GLN A 208 -50.24 39.43 -15.19
N GLN A 209 -49.81 39.37 -16.44
CA GLN A 209 -49.24 40.53 -17.14
C GLN A 209 -50.26 41.65 -17.32
N GLN A 210 -51.53 41.33 -17.63
CA GLN A 210 -52.60 42.33 -17.72
C GLN A 210 -52.89 42.99 -16.38
N LEU A 211 -52.90 42.23 -15.28
CA LEU A 211 -53.07 42.76 -13.93
C LEU A 211 -51.90 43.67 -13.54
N GLN A 212 -50.66 43.25 -13.81
CA GLN A 212 -49.47 44.07 -13.58
C GLN A 212 -49.52 45.36 -14.41
N TYR A 213 -49.87 45.24 -15.69
CA TYR A 213 -50.00 46.39 -16.57
C TYR A 213 -51.08 47.36 -16.11
N ALA A 214 -52.23 46.87 -15.63
CA ALA A 214 -53.28 47.70 -15.05
C ALA A 214 -52.81 48.42 -13.78
N ALA A 215 -52.14 47.70 -12.86
CA ALA A 215 -51.58 48.29 -11.64
C ALA A 215 -50.52 49.36 -11.95
N ASP A 216 -49.64 49.12 -12.93
CA ASP A 216 -48.62 50.07 -13.36
C ASP A 216 -49.23 51.32 -14.02
N LEU A 217 -50.33 51.17 -14.78
CA LEU A 217 -51.09 52.29 -15.33
C LEU A 217 -51.73 53.13 -14.22
N GLU A 218 -52.36 52.49 -13.23
CA GLU A 218 -52.95 53.15 -12.06
C GLU A 218 -51.89 53.90 -11.25
N ALA A 219 -50.70 53.31 -11.05
CA ALA A 219 -49.59 53.96 -10.36
C ALA A 219 -49.08 55.20 -11.12
N ILE A 220 -49.02 55.16 -12.46
CA ILE A 220 -48.68 56.34 -13.28
C ILE A 220 -49.74 57.42 -13.14
N ASP A 221 -51.02 57.04 -13.14
CA ASP A 221 -52.12 57.98 -12.99
C ASP A 221 -52.18 58.61 -11.59
N GLU A 222 -51.81 57.86 -10.56
CA GLU A 222 -51.70 58.36 -9.20
C GLU A 222 -50.50 59.32 -9.02
N ASP A 223 -49.32 58.96 -9.55
CA ASP A 223 -48.13 59.84 -9.60
C ASP A 223 -48.43 61.14 -10.36
N LEU A 224 -49.22 61.06 -11.44
CA LEU A 224 -49.69 62.25 -12.17
C LEU A 224 -50.65 63.08 -11.30
N ARG A 225 -51.63 62.46 -10.64
CA ARG A 225 -52.59 63.15 -9.75
C ARG A 225 -51.89 63.85 -8.59
N GLU A 226 -50.95 63.19 -7.92
CA GLU A 226 -50.16 63.76 -6.82
C GLU A 226 -49.36 64.98 -7.29
N LYS A 227 -48.66 64.87 -8.42
CA LYS A 227 -47.88 65.98 -9.01
C LYS A 227 -48.76 67.15 -9.43
N LEU A 228 -49.96 66.89 -9.95
CA LEU A 228 -50.93 67.93 -10.29
C LEU A 228 -51.43 68.65 -9.03
N GLN A 229 -51.76 67.93 -7.96
CA GLN A 229 -52.14 68.52 -6.68
C GLN A 229 -51.02 69.38 -6.07
N ASP A 230 -49.77 68.94 -6.18
CA ASP A 230 -48.61 69.70 -5.71
C ASP A 230 -48.36 70.98 -6.50
N LEU A 231 -48.63 70.97 -7.81
CA LEU A 231 -48.62 72.19 -8.62
C LEU A 231 -49.75 73.15 -8.22
N GLU A 232 -50.93 72.64 -7.88
CA GLU A 232 -52.06 73.45 -7.40
C GLU A 232 -51.78 74.06 -6.02
N LYS A 233 -51.18 73.31 -5.09
CA LYS A 233 -50.70 73.83 -3.78
C LYS A 233 -49.60 74.88 -3.93
N LYS A 234 -48.78 74.81 -4.99
CA LYS A 234 -47.77 75.85 -5.31
C LYS A 234 -48.39 77.09 -5.95
N LYS A 235 -49.46 76.93 -6.73
CA LYS A 235 -50.25 78.03 -7.31
C LYS A 235 -50.93 78.89 -6.24
N SER A 236 -51.42 78.28 -5.15
CA SER A 236 -52.02 79.01 -4.02
C SER A 236 -51.01 79.84 -3.19
N ARG A 237 -49.69 79.61 -3.36
CA ARG A 237 -48.60 80.36 -2.69
C ARG A 237 -48.05 81.54 -3.51
N GLY A 238 -48.78 82.02 -4.52
CA GLY A 238 -48.49 83.29 -5.20
C GLY A 238 -47.57 83.23 -6.43
N ILE A 239 -47.23 82.04 -6.93
CA ILE A 239 -46.47 81.87 -8.18
C ILE A 239 -47.47 81.64 -9.33
N LYS A 240 -47.46 82.51 -10.36
CA LYS A 240 -48.34 82.39 -11.55
C LYS A 240 -48.10 81.03 -12.23
N ALA A 241 -49.01 80.09 -12.03
CA ALA A 241 -48.98 78.81 -12.72
C ALA A 241 -49.35 79.00 -14.19
N SER A 242 -48.40 78.79 -15.09
CA SER A 242 -48.66 78.70 -16.53
C SER A 242 -49.26 77.33 -16.87
N ALA A 243 -49.97 77.22 -18.00
CA ALA A 243 -50.53 75.94 -18.47
C ALA A 243 -49.47 74.96 -19.00
N ALA A 244 -48.23 75.42 -19.19
CA ALA A 244 -47.14 74.65 -19.80
C ALA A 244 -46.60 73.51 -18.90
N PRO A 245 -46.31 73.70 -17.60
CA PRO A 245 -45.87 72.64 -16.69
C PRO A 245 -46.89 71.50 -16.52
N ARG A 246 -48.18 71.81 -16.59
CA ARG A 246 -49.26 70.81 -16.50
C ARG A 246 -49.28 69.90 -17.72
N LYS A 247 -49.26 70.49 -18.93
CA LYS A 247 -49.18 69.74 -20.20
C LYS A 247 -47.91 68.88 -20.28
N GLU A 248 -46.79 69.39 -19.77
CA GLU A 248 -45.51 68.65 -19.75
C GLU A 248 -45.57 67.42 -18.84
N LEU A 249 -46.23 67.50 -17.68
CA LEU A 249 -46.42 66.35 -16.78
C LEU A 249 -47.37 65.30 -17.38
N GLU A 250 -48.47 65.75 -18.00
CA GLU A 250 -49.42 64.88 -18.71
C GLU A 250 -48.72 64.16 -19.88
N GLU A 251 -47.92 64.86 -20.69
CA GLU A 251 -47.13 64.27 -21.79
C GLU A 251 -46.07 63.27 -21.27
N LYS A 252 -45.44 63.57 -20.13
CA LYS A 252 -44.48 62.65 -19.48
C LYS A 252 -45.17 61.37 -18.99
N ALA A 253 -46.36 61.48 -18.39
CA ALA A 253 -47.16 60.32 -18.00
C ALA A 253 -47.58 59.51 -19.22
N GLU A 254 -48.02 60.16 -20.30
CA GLU A 254 -48.40 59.48 -21.54
C GLU A 254 -47.21 58.77 -22.21
N LYS A 255 -46.01 59.37 -22.22
CA LYS A 255 -44.77 58.72 -22.68
C LYS A 255 -44.47 57.46 -21.86
N ARG A 256 -44.64 57.49 -20.53
CA ARG A 256 -44.45 56.33 -19.66
C ARG A 256 -45.47 55.23 -19.96
N LYS A 257 -46.75 55.57 -20.14
CA LYS A 257 -47.80 54.62 -20.56
C LYS A 257 -47.46 53.95 -21.88
N ARG A 258 -47.05 54.73 -22.90
CA ARG A 258 -46.61 54.21 -24.21
C ARG A 258 -45.40 53.29 -24.11
N GLN A 259 -44.45 53.58 -23.21
CA GLN A 259 -43.29 52.71 -22.97
C GLN A 259 -43.68 51.39 -22.31
N LEU A 260 -44.62 51.40 -21.36
CA LEU A 260 -45.13 50.18 -20.75
C LEU A 260 -45.84 49.29 -21.77
N SER A 261 -46.70 49.86 -22.62
CA SER A 261 -47.40 49.06 -23.65
C SER A 261 -46.43 48.39 -24.62
N ARG A 262 -45.30 49.04 -24.95
CA ARG A 262 -44.25 48.47 -25.82
C ARG A 262 -43.50 47.29 -25.19
N ARG A 263 -43.55 47.13 -23.87
CA ARG A 263 -42.88 46.03 -23.14
C ARG A 263 -43.80 44.83 -22.92
N LEU A 264 -45.05 44.90 -23.37
CA LEU A 264 -46.00 43.81 -23.26
C LEU A 264 -45.56 42.65 -24.15
N LYS A 265 -45.58 41.45 -23.59
CA LYS A 265 -45.27 40.21 -24.31
C LYS A 265 -46.52 39.69 -24.99
N THR A 266 -46.34 39.08 -26.15
CA THR A 266 -47.43 38.42 -26.87
C THR A 266 -47.62 36.99 -26.38
N ALA A 267 -48.78 36.38 -26.69
CA ALA A 267 -49.03 34.98 -26.37
C ALA A 267 -47.95 34.05 -26.95
N THR A 268 -47.49 34.34 -28.17
CA THR A 268 -46.41 33.60 -28.85
C THR A 268 -45.06 33.72 -28.12
N ASP A 269 -44.78 34.85 -27.46
CA ASP A 269 -43.56 35.01 -26.66
C ASP A 269 -43.58 34.12 -25.41
N PHE A 270 -44.74 34.00 -24.78
CA PHE A 270 -44.93 33.08 -23.64
C PHE A 270 -44.89 31.62 -24.09
N GLU A 271 -45.51 31.26 -25.22
CA GLU A 271 -45.42 29.91 -25.78
C GLU A 271 -43.96 29.47 -26.01
N ASN A 272 -43.14 30.34 -26.62
CA ASN A 272 -41.72 30.09 -26.83
C ASN A 272 -40.96 29.96 -25.49
N GLN A 273 -41.35 30.74 -24.48
CA GLN A 273 -40.74 30.65 -23.15
C GLN A 273 -41.08 29.33 -22.44
N PHE A 274 -42.31 28.83 -22.62
CA PHE A 274 -42.75 27.53 -22.12
C PHE A 274 -42.00 26.39 -22.81
N ASP A 275 -41.87 26.44 -24.13
CA ASP A 275 -41.19 25.40 -24.91
C ASP A 275 -39.69 25.33 -24.53
N CYS A 276 -39.01 26.47 -24.41
CA CYS A 276 -37.61 26.54 -23.98
C CYS A 276 -37.40 26.00 -22.56
N GLY A 277 -38.29 26.32 -21.61
CA GLY A 277 -38.23 25.82 -20.24
C GLY A 277 -38.58 24.33 -20.12
N CYS A 278 -39.51 23.85 -20.96
CA CYS A 278 -39.88 22.46 -21.03
C CYS A 278 -38.77 21.57 -21.57
N THR A 279 -37.84 22.04 -22.42
CA THR A 279 -36.75 21.15 -22.90
C THR A 279 -35.93 20.49 -21.79
N VAL A 280 -35.83 21.10 -20.60
CA VAL A 280 -35.09 20.56 -19.44
C VAL A 280 -36.02 19.94 -18.40
N VAL A 281 -37.21 20.51 -18.18
CA VAL A 281 -38.15 20.05 -17.15
C VAL A 281 -39.14 19.01 -17.69
N SER A 282 -39.54 19.09 -18.96
CA SER A 282 -40.46 18.13 -19.60
C SER A 282 -39.89 16.72 -19.62
N ALA A 283 -38.57 16.53 -19.78
CA ALA A 283 -37.99 15.19 -19.70
C ALA A 283 -38.23 14.52 -18.34
N VAL A 284 -38.26 15.29 -17.24
CA VAL A 284 -38.50 14.78 -15.89
C VAL A 284 -39.99 14.80 -15.53
N ALA A 285 -40.72 15.83 -15.96
CA ALA A 285 -42.16 15.99 -15.71
C ALA A 285 -43.01 15.02 -16.55
N GLN A 286 -42.57 14.66 -17.76
CA GLN A 286 -43.17 13.60 -18.59
C GLN A 286 -43.02 12.25 -17.90
N ILE A 287 -41.84 11.95 -17.34
CA ILE A 287 -41.60 10.74 -16.53
C ILE A 287 -42.49 10.75 -15.28
N LEU A 288 -42.63 11.88 -14.59
CA LEU A 288 -43.49 12.01 -13.41
C LEU A 288 -44.98 11.89 -13.74
N LEU A 289 -45.45 12.41 -14.88
CA LEU A 289 -46.83 12.25 -15.33
C LEU A 289 -47.13 10.81 -15.83
N GLU A 290 -46.16 10.16 -16.46
CA GLU A 290 -46.23 8.72 -16.76
C GLU A 290 -46.32 7.89 -15.45
N MET A 291 -45.71 8.36 -14.36
CA MET A 291 -45.85 7.74 -13.04
C MET A 291 -47.23 7.99 -12.38
N ASP A 292 -47.90 9.12 -12.63
CA ASP A 292 -49.28 9.33 -12.16
C ASP A 292 -50.27 8.43 -12.94
N GLY A 293 -50.02 8.17 -14.23
CA GLY A 293 -50.70 7.10 -14.99
C GLY A 293 -50.38 5.70 -14.45
N ALA A 294 -49.22 5.54 -13.80
CA ALA A 294 -48.81 4.28 -13.17
C ALA A 294 -49.57 3.94 -11.87
N VAL A 295 -50.43 4.82 -11.35
CA VAL A 295 -51.37 4.42 -10.28
C VAL A 295 -52.35 3.35 -10.77
N ALA A 296 -52.74 3.37 -12.05
CA ALA A 296 -53.46 2.26 -12.67
C ALA A 296 -52.55 1.02 -12.85
N THR A 297 -51.26 1.22 -13.10
CA THR A 297 -50.24 0.16 -13.08
C THR A 297 -49.94 -0.36 -11.67
N CYS A 298 -50.35 0.33 -10.60
CA CYS A 298 -50.17 -0.13 -9.22
C CYS A 298 -51.05 -1.38 -8.94
N MET A 299 -52.21 -1.47 -9.58
CA MET A 299 -53.02 -2.70 -9.63
C MET A 299 -52.26 -3.83 -10.34
N ASN A 300 -51.59 -3.52 -11.45
CA ASN A 300 -50.72 -4.48 -12.15
C ASN A 300 -49.43 -4.80 -11.37
N MET A 301 -48.93 -3.91 -10.52
CA MET A 301 -47.75 -4.14 -9.68
C MET A 301 -48.08 -5.12 -8.54
N GLN A 302 -49.30 -5.07 -8.02
CA GLN A 302 -49.79 -6.06 -7.05
C GLN A 302 -49.96 -7.45 -7.70
N GLU A 303 -50.41 -7.51 -8.95
CA GLU A 303 -50.44 -8.76 -9.74
C GLU A 303 -49.03 -9.25 -10.11
N LEU A 304 -48.10 -8.34 -10.41
CA LEU A 304 -46.70 -8.66 -10.69
C LEU A 304 -46.00 -9.20 -9.43
N GLU A 305 -46.20 -8.57 -8.27
CA GLU A 305 -45.71 -9.07 -6.97
C GLU A 305 -46.31 -10.44 -6.63
N ALA A 306 -47.58 -10.68 -6.96
CA ALA A 306 -48.21 -11.99 -6.79
C ALA A 306 -47.60 -13.03 -7.74
N MET A 307 -47.28 -12.65 -8.99
CA MET A 307 -46.58 -13.50 -9.95
C MET A 307 -45.13 -13.77 -9.54
N GLU A 308 -44.38 -12.78 -9.08
CA GLU A 308 -43.03 -12.94 -8.55
C GLU A 308 -43.01 -13.87 -7.34
N LYS A 309 -43.96 -13.74 -6.42
CA LYS A 309 -44.13 -14.67 -5.29
C LYS A 309 -44.43 -16.09 -5.77
N ARG A 310 -45.27 -16.26 -6.81
CA ARG A 310 -45.54 -17.57 -7.41
C ARG A 310 -44.27 -18.16 -8.03
N PHE A 311 -43.50 -17.39 -8.79
CA PHE A 311 -42.24 -17.86 -9.37
C PHE A 311 -41.19 -18.18 -8.31
N ALA A 312 -41.10 -17.38 -7.25
CA ALA A 312 -40.21 -17.65 -6.12
C ALA A 312 -40.59 -18.95 -5.41
N ASN A 313 -41.88 -19.17 -5.17
CA ASN A 313 -42.39 -20.40 -4.58
C ASN A 313 -42.11 -21.62 -5.48
N THR A 314 -42.40 -21.53 -6.79
CA THR A 314 -42.11 -22.61 -7.74
C THR A 314 -40.61 -22.89 -7.83
N ARG A 315 -39.76 -21.86 -7.80
CA ARG A 315 -38.29 -22.02 -7.80
C ARG A 315 -37.81 -22.68 -6.51
N ALA A 316 -38.34 -22.29 -5.35
CA ALA A 316 -38.00 -22.90 -4.07
C ALA A 316 -38.45 -24.37 -4.01
N GLU A 317 -39.66 -24.67 -4.50
CA GLU A 317 -40.17 -26.03 -4.59
C GLU A 317 -39.32 -26.89 -5.55
N MET A 318 -38.97 -26.37 -6.73
CA MET A 318 -38.07 -27.07 -7.64
C MET A 318 -36.66 -27.23 -7.05
N GLY A 319 -36.15 -26.24 -6.33
CA GLY A 319 -34.87 -26.33 -5.61
C GLY A 319 -34.87 -27.45 -4.56
N ALA A 320 -35.91 -27.50 -3.71
CA ALA A 320 -36.06 -28.56 -2.71
C ALA A 320 -36.19 -29.95 -3.35
N ARG A 321 -36.88 -30.06 -4.50
CA ARG A 321 -36.94 -31.31 -5.27
C ARG A 321 -35.58 -31.72 -5.83
N LEU A 322 -34.78 -30.77 -6.34
CA LEU A 322 -33.43 -31.04 -6.83
C LEU A 322 -32.50 -31.48 -5.71
N GLU A 323 -32.49 -30.79 -4.57
CA GLU A 323 -31.73 -31.18 -3.38
C GLU A 323 -32.13 -32.57 -2.89
N GLY A 324 -33.44 -32.88 -2.90
CA GLY A 324 -33.93 -34.21 -2.58
C GLY A 324 -33.42 -35.29 -3.55
N LEU A 325 -33.40 -35.01 -4.86
CA LEU A 325 -32.85 -35.93 -5.86
C LEU A 325 -31.33 -36.10 -5.71
N GLU A 326 -30.60 -35.03 -5.42
CA GLU A 326 -29.15 -35.08 -5.16
C GLU A 326 -28.83 -35.93 -3.93
N ALA A 327 -29.62 -35.80 -2.85
CA ALA A 327 -29.48 -36.63 -1.66
C ALA A 327 -29.70 -38.13 -1.98
N VAL A 328 -30.72 -38.44 -2.80
CA VAL A 328 -30.98 -39.82 -3.25
C VAL A 328 -29.82 -40.34 -4.10
N ILE A 329 -29.28 -39.54 -5.02
CA ILE A 329 -28.12 -39.91 -5.83
C ILE A 329 -26.91 -40.19 -4.93
N ALA A 330 -26.63 -39.33 -3.94
CA ALA A 330 -25.53 -39.52 -3.00
C ALA A 330 -25.69 -40.81 -2.18
N GLN A 331 -26.91 -41.09 -1.70
CA GLN A 331 -27.22 -42.33 -1.00
C GLN A 331 -27.00 -43.55 -1.89
N LEU A 332 -27.46 -43.52 -3.14
CA LEU A 332 -27.26 -44.62 -4.09
C LEU A 332 -25.77 -44.81 -4.44
N GLN A 333 -25.01 -43.72 -4.58
CA GLN A 333 -23.56 -43.80 -4.79
C GLN A 333 -22.84 -44.41 -3.59
N GLN A 334 -23.22 -44.04 -2.37
CA GLN A 334 -22.69 -44.62 -1.15
C GLN A 334 -23.01 -46.12 -1.06
N GLN A 335 -24.26 -46.51 -1.35
CA GLN A 335 -24.64 -47.92 -1.42
C GLN A 335 -23.84 -48.68 -2.47
N LEU A 336 -23.64 -48.10 -3.65
CA LEU A 336 -22.83 -48.71 -4.71
C LEU A 336 -21.37 -48.89 -4.27
N GLN A 337 -20.78 -47.89 -3.60
CA GLN A 337 -19.42 -48.00 -3.05
C GLN A 337 -19.32 -49.09 -1.99
N GLN A 338 -20.28 -49.17 -1.07
CA GLN A 338 -20.33 -50.24 -0.06
C GLN A 338 -20.44 -51.62 -0.70
N GLN A 339 -21.29 -51.78 -1.71
CA GLN A 339 -21.42 -53.05 -2.43
C GLN A 339 -20.14 -53.42 -3.19
N ARG A 340 -19.48 -52.45 -3.81
CA ARG A 340 -18.17 -52.65 -4.46
C ARG A 340 -17.09 -53.06 -3.45
N ALA A 341 -17.04 -52.41 -2.28
CA ALA A 341 -16.10 -52.77 -1.22
C ALA A 341 -16.31 -54.21 -0.74
N LYS A 342 -17.58 -54.62 -0.51
CA LYS A 342 -17.92 -56.01 -0.18
C LYS A 342 -17.50 -56.99 -1.27
N CYS A 343 -17.72 -56.65 -2.55
CA CYS A 343 -17.28 -57.50 -3.66
C CYS A 343 -15.75 -57.64 -3.71
N ILE A 344 -14.99 -56.57 -3.42
CA ILE A 344 -13.54 -56.62 -3.35
C ILE A 344 -13.09 -57.51 -2.19
N GLN A 345 -13.68 -57.35 -1.00
CA GLN A 345 -13.39 -58.20 0.17
C GLN A 345 -13.62 -59.68 -0.13
N HIS A 346 -14.78 -60.05 -0.67
CA HIS A 346 -15.06 -61.44 -1.05
C HIS A 346 -14.10 -61.96 -2.13
N ARG A 347 -13.66 -61.11 -3.06
CA ARG A 347 -12.68 -61.49 -4.07
C ARG A 347 -11.30 -61.73 -3.45
N GLU A 348 -10.88 -60.93 -2.48
CA GLU A 348 -9.63 -61.11 -1.73
C GLU A 348 -9.67 -62.34 -0.82
N GLU A 349 -10.81 -62.61 -0.17
CA GLU A 349 -11.05 -63.84 0.60
C GLU A 349 -10.93 -65.07 -0.29
N LEU A 350 -11.58 -65.08 -1.46
CA LEU A 350 -11.48 -66.17 -2.43
C LEU A 350 -10.04 -66.37 -2.96
N ALA A 351 -9.34 -65.27 -3.26
CA ALA A 351 -7.95 -65.35 -3.73
C ALA A 351 -7.01 -65.89 -2.63
N SER A 352 -7.21 -65.47 -1.38
CA SER A 352 -6.44 -65.97 -0.24
C SER A 352 -6.72 -67.46 0.01
N GLN A 353 -7.97 -67.89 -0.13
CA GLN A 353 -8.37 -69.29 -0.02
C GLN A 353 -7.76 -70.17 -1.13
N GLU A 354 -7.61 -69.65 -2.36
CA GLU A 354 -6.91 -70.34 -3.45
C GLU A 354 -5.40 -70.47 -3.18
N GLN A 355 -4.80 -69.47 -2.50
CA GLN A 355 -3.37 -69.43 -2.21
C GLN A 355 -2.99 -70.27 -0.98
N GLU A 356 -3.88 -70.38 0.02
CA GLU A 356 -3.73 -71.26 1.18
C GLU A 356 -4.16 -72.71 0.91
N SER A 357 -4.76 -72.99 -0.24
CA SER A 357 -5.10 -74.36 -0.62
C SER A 357 -3.84 -75.21 -0.78
N ASP A 358 -3.64 -76.15 0.15
CA ASP A 358 -2.63 -77.21 0.12
C ASP A 358 -2.55 -77.92 -1.24
N ALA A 359 -3.63 -77.90 -2.04
CA ALA A 359 -3.67 -78.45 -3.38
C ALA A 359 -2.73 -77.72 -4.36
N SER A 360 -2.60 -76.39 -4.28
CA SER A 360 -1.68 -75.63 -5.16
C SER A 360 -0.22 -75.96 -4.86
N ALA A 361 0.14 -76.03 -3.57
CA ALA A 361 1.47 -76.45 -3.14
C ALA A 361 1.76 -77.92 -3.48
N ALA A 362 0.78 -78.81 -3.37
CA ALA A 362 0.91 -80.21 -3.76
C ALA A 362 1.13 -80.37 -5.29
N LEU A 363 0.40 -79.61 -6.11
CA LEU A 363 0.57 -79.60 -7.57
C LEU A 363 1.94 -79.07 -7.99
N GLN A 364 2.46 -78.03 -7.34
CA GLN A 364 3.81 -77.53 -7.60
C GLN A 364 4.88 -78.58 -7.23
N LYS A 365 4.75 -79.26 -6.09
CA LYS A 365 5.67 -80.36 -5.70
C LYS A 365 5.63 -81.49 -6.71
N LEU A 366 4.43 -81.89 -7.17
CA LEU A 366 4.26 -82.91 -8.19
C LEU A 366 4.94 -82.51 -9.51
N ALA A 367 4.71 -81.28 -9.98
CA ALA A 367 5.32 -80.77 -11.21
C ALA A 367 6.85 -80.80 -11.15
N VAL A 368 7.46 -80.38 -10.03
CA VAL A 368 8.90 -80.47 -9.82
C VAL A 368 9.39 -81.92 -9.89
N HIS A 369 8.69 -82.84 -9.23
CA HIS A 369 9.09 -84.25 -9.20
C HIS A 369 9.00 -84.91 -10.60
N VAL A 370 7.91 -84.67 -11.33
CA VAL A 370 7.74 -85.14 -12.71
C VAL A 370 8.85 -84.60 -13.61
N SER A 371 9.19 -83.31 -13.48
CA SER A 371 10.28 -82.70 -14.25
C SER A 371 11.64 -83.33 -13.97
N ALA A 372 11.89 -83.77 -12.72
CA ALA A 372 13.12 -84.43 -12.32
C ALA A 372 13.23 -85.85 -12.90
N ILE A 373 12.13 -86.61 -12.89
CA ILE A 373 12.08 -87.95 -13.49
C ILE A 373 12.23 -87.85 -15.02
N HIS A 374 11.56 -86.89 -15.64
CA HIS A 374 11.65 -86.64 -17.09
C HIS A 374 13.09 -86.38 -17.53
N ALA A 375 13.82 -85.53 -16.79
CA ALA A 375 15.24 -85.30 -17.02
C ALA A 375 16.09 -86.56 -16.79
N ALA A 376 15.80 -87.34 -15.75
CA ALA A 376 16.51 -88.60 -15.47
C ALA A 376 16.31 -89.66 -16.56
N CYS A 377 15.16 -89.66 -17.25
CA CYS A 377 14.89 -90.51 -18.41
C CYS A 377 15.66 -90.07 -19.69
N GLY A 378 16.48 -89.01 -19.60
CA GLY A 378 17.35 -88.55 -20.69
C GLY A 378 16.62 -87.77 -21.78
N PHE A 379 15.49 -87.14 -21.46
CA PHE A 379 14.80 -86.21 -22.35
C PHE A 379 15.34 -84.80 -22.17
N GLU A 380 15.52 -84.05 -23.27
CA GLU A 380 15.98 -82.66 -23.20
C GLU A 380 14.91 -81.77 -22.55
N LYS A 381 15.34 -80.78 -21.76
CA LYS A 381 14.46 -79.77 -21.15
C LYS A 381 13.91 -78.85 -22.25
N GLU A 382 12.85 -79.29 -22.93
CA GLU A 382 12.03 -78.40 -23.74
C GLU A 382 11.30 -77.44 -22.80
N ALA A 383 11.59 -76.14 -22.92
CA ALA A 383 11.10 -75.10 -22.01
C ALA A 383 9.57 -74.88 -22.00
N SER A 384 8.80 -75.68 -22.75
CA SER A 384 7.33 -75.57 -22.86
C SER A 384 6.61 -76.92 -22.77
N ALA A 385 7.22 -77.95 -22.19
CA ALA A 385 6.55 -79.23 -22.01
C ALA A 385 5.61 -79.21 -20.80
N ASP A 386 4.31 -79.33 -21.02
CA ASP A 386 3.34 -79.48 -19.93
C ASP A 386 3.60 -80.77 -19.13
N CYS A 387 3.32 -80.74 -17.82
CA CYS A 387 3.55 -81.88 -16.90
C CYS A 387 2.91 -83.19 -17.41
N LEU A 388 1.72 -83.11 -18.00
CA LEU A 388 1.04 -84.25 -18.63
C LEU A 388 1.87 -84.83 -19.80
N ARG A 389 2.41 -83.96 -20.66
CA ARG A 389 3.25 -84.38 -21.79
C ARG A 389 4.56 -85.02 -21.32
N MET A 390 5.14 -84.52 -20.22
CA MET A 390 6.32 -85.14 -19.60
C MET A 390 6.00 -86.56 -19.10
N LEU A 391 4.84 -86.76 -18.48
CA LEU A 391 4.38 -88.09 -18.03
C LEU A 391 4.15 -89.05 -19.19
N GLU A 392 3.48 -88.61 -20.26
CA GLU A 392 3.28 -89.40 -21.48
C GLU A 392 4.61 -89.86 -22.09
N GLN A 393 5.62 -88.99 -22.10
CA GLN A 393 6.96 -89.34 -22.60
C GLN A 393 7.68 -90.35 -21.71
N ILE A 394 7.57 -90.21 -20.38
CA ILE A 394 8.11 -91.18 -19.43
C ILE A 394 7.42 -92.54 -19.61
N GLU A 395 6.10 -92.57 -19.76
CA GLU A 395 5.32 -93.79 -20.00
C GLU A 395 5.74 -94.48 -21.30
N ALA A 396 5.85 -93.74 -22.41
CA ALA A 396 6.32 -94.29 -23.67
C ALA A 396 7.76 -94.85 -23.58
N ARG A 397 8.64 -94.23 -22.78
CA ARG A 397 10.00 -94.75 -22.52
C ARG A 397 9.96 -96.04 -21.71
N LEU A 398 9.14 -96.09 -20.67
CA LEU A 398 8.95 -97.28 -19.84
C LEU A 398 8.43 -98.44 -20.70
N ASP A 399 7.43 -98.21 -21.52
CA ASP A 399 6.90 -99.21 -22.46
C ASP A 399 7.96 -99.71 -23.44
N SER A 400 8.81 -98.82 -23.96
CA SER A 400 9.92 -99.21 -24.82
C SER A 400 10.94 -100.11 -24.10
N HIS A 401 11.30 -99.77 -22.86
CA HIS A 401 12.20 -100.59 -22.04
C HIS A 401 11.57 -101.94 -21.68
N LEU A 402 10.28 -101.97 -21.32
CA LEU A 402 9.55 -103.21 -21.05
C LEU A 402 9.47 -104.09 -22.31
N ALA A 403 9.21 -103.52 -23.48
CA ALA A 403 9.23 -104.24 -24.75
C ALA A 403 10.63 -104.78 -25.10
N ALA A 404 11.70 -104.04 -24.77
CA ALA A 404 13.07 -104.51 -24.94
C ALA A 404 13.40 -105.68 -24.01
N LEU A 405 12.97 -105.62 -22.74
CA LEU A 405 13.13 -106.73 -21.79
C LEU A 405 12.37 -107.98 -22.26
N ALA A 406 11.13 -107.84 -22.71
CA ALA A 406 10.35 -108.94 -23.28
C ALA A 406 11.03 -109.60 -24.51
N LYS A 407 11.75 -108.81 -25.33
CA LYS A 407 12.55 -109.34 -26.44
C LYS A 407 13.81 -110.10 -25.98
N HIS A 408 14.41 -109.71 -24.85
CA HIS A 408 15.58 -110.39 -24.28
C HIS A 408 15.22 -111.69 -23.54
N GLU A 409 14.01 -111.79 -22.98
CA GLU A 409 13.51 -113.03 -22.36
C GLU A 409 13.25 -114.16 -23.38
N GLY A 410 13.22 -113.87 -24.68
CA GLY A 410 13.10 -114.87 -25.75
C GLY A 410 14.39 -115.63 -26.11
N LYS A 411 15.57 -115.19 -25.64
CA LYS A 411 16.86 -115.87 -25.89
C LYS A 411 17.30 -116.67 -24.64
N LYS A 412 16.91 -117.95 -24.57
CA LYS A 412 17.38 -118.91 -23.55
C LYS A 412 18.91 -119.03 -23.56
N LEU A 413 19.54 -118.87 -22.39
CA LEU A 413 20.86 -119.40 -22.07
C LEU A 413 20.76 -120.26 -20.80
N THR A 414 21.24 -121.49 -20.95
CA THR A 414 21.16 -122.63 -20.03
C THR A 414 22.34 -122.71 -19.05
N VAL A 415 22.25 -123.68 -18.14
CA VAL A 415 23.34 -124.42 -17.41
C VAL A 415 23.82 -123.83 -16.05
N PRO A 416 24.43 -124.62 -15.11
CA PRO A 416 23.83 -125.53 -14.10
C PRO A 416 24.33 -125.26 -12.65
N PRO A 417 23.94 -126.07 -11.64
CA PRO A 417 24.24 -125.84 -10.22
C PRO A 417 25.36 -126.76 -9.67
N ASN A 418 26.19 -126.29 -8.73
CA ASN A 418 26.40 -126.97 -7.43
C ASN A 418 27.43 -126.33 -6.49
N LYS A 419 27.16 -126.59 -5.20
CA LYS A 419 28.05 -126.77 -4.02
C LYS A 419 28.47 -125.56 -3.17
N TRP A 420 28.21 -125.75 -1.88
CA TRP A 420 28.21 -124.83 -0.75
C TRP A 420 29.52 -124.91 0.07
N GLY A 421 29.78 -123.86 0.85
CA GLY A 421 30.74 -123.86 1.97
C GLY A 421 30.40 -122.76 2.99
N PRO A 422 30.27 -123.05 4.30
CA PRO A 422 29.85 -122.08 5.33
C PRO A 422 31.01 -121.56 6.17
N TRP A 423 30.83 -120.42 6.88
CA TRP A 423 31.18 -120.15 8.29
C TRP A 423 31.04 -118.65 8.65
N MET A 424 30.34 -118.42 9.77
CA MET A 424 30.52 -117.40 10.81
C MET A 424 30.28 -115.89 10.55
N ASN A 425 29.07 -115.42 10.93
CA ASN A 425 28.73 -114.67 12.18
C ASN A 425 29.42 -113.27 12.44
N PRO A 426 29.12 -112.52 13.54
CA PRO A 426 28.21 -111.37 13.59
C PRO A 426 28.79 -110.07 14.24
N ARG A 427 27.97 -109.00 14.32
CA ARG A 427 28.07 -107.78 15.19
C ARG A 427 29.18 -106.74 14.95
N ARG A 428 28.74 -105.47 14.99
CA ARG A 428 29.48 -104.18 15.15
C ARG A 428 30.36 -103.80 13.95
N PHE A 429 30.45 -102.54 13.52
CA PHE A 429 30.32 -101.26 14.21
C PHE A 429 29.31 -100.30 13.55
#